data_AF-A0A3D3S5G6-F1
#
_entry.id   AF-A0A3D3S5G6-F1
#
_cell.length_a   1.000
_cell.length_b   1.000
_cell.length_c   1.000
_cell.angle_alpha   90.00
_cell.angle_beta   90.00
_cell.angle_gamma   90.00
#
_symmetry.space_group_name_H-M   'P 1'
#
loop_
_entity.id
_entity.type
_entity.pdbx_description
1 polymer ?
#
loop_
_entity_poly.entity_id
_entity_poly.type
_entity_poly.pdbx_seq_one_letter_code
_entity_poly.pdbx_strand_id
1 'polypeptide(L)'
;LLNRHFVAGPNMYGQNLNYRHPVVRAILLEMAARKMGFGADGLRVDGAQDFNYWDEEGSCLVHDDEFLLTMGHQPIAIAGMQYRPWTIFEDGRPWPREDYQLSSSYRALIEQDPRAFQWGPLTFAHNTPFASAFWISKWWRLEESAFLGEKWISGVANHDTRRRGAQTDPHSVSINRRLGDTLPDILLNAYDHIGFNLLFHAFLPGVPLDFINTNVRAPWGFLRNTDDRYAVKVMEEEWRSMLWQIDEQRYQRPDFFIRLKELGFLTFADLEYFMQNLARSMLATQNDVARVAQFFDSLAPSVAGPKPLDVAAMSVIARAWMDDMHAYCNVALHQEDLDAAQTAAMLAVRHFRQDNPWLAANLGDKDCFYFRRPVDGTVLVAGLRRHPENTRQVLLLLNLEGEPATLNVADMMPQAGSGWRQVLPDESPLPPKLTLSNGEGLVAVRDGPA
;
A
#
# COMPACT_ATOMS: atom_id res chain seq x y z
N LEU A 1 3.25 -23.06 25.67
CA LEU A 1 1.87 -22.50 25.69
C LEU A 1 1.85 -21.30 26.62
N LEU A 2 1.25 -20.18 26.20
CA LEU A 2 1.10 -18.96 27.02
C LEU A 2 0.07 -19.19 28.13
N ASN A 3 0.23 -18.52 29.27
CA ASN A 3 -0.73 -18.57 30.37
C ASN A 3 -2.07 -17.92 29.93
N ARG A 4 -3.21 -18.49 30.33
CA ARG A 4 -4.56 -17.98 30.03
C ARG A 4 -4.76 -16.48 30.33
N HIS A 5 -4.04 -15.93 31.31
CA HIS A 5 -4.14 -14.52 31.66
C HIS A 5 -3.69 -13.58 30.52
N PHE A 6 -2.88 -14.06 29.57
CA PHE A 6 -2.48 -13.29 28.39
C PHE A 6 -3.58 -13.13 27.35
N VAL A 7 -4.67 -13.90 27.44
CA VAL A 7 -5.65 -14.04 26.38
C VAL A 7 -7.02 -13.56 26.87
N ALA A 8 -7.69 -12.72 26.09
CA ALA A 8 -9.04 -12.23 26.36
C ALA A 8 -10.13 -13.06 25.66
N GLY A 9 -9.74 -13.89 24.69
CA GLY A 9 -10.66 -14.75 23.93
C GLY A 9 -10.38 -14.72 22.43
N PRO A 10 -11.16 -15.44 21.62
CA PRO A 10 -10.99 -15.46 20.17
C PRO A 10 -11.39 -14.14 19.50
N ASN A 11 -10.78 -13.84 18.35
CA ASN A 11 -11.16 -12.76 17.43
C ASN A 11 -11.12 -13.27 15.97
N MET A 12 -11.34 -12.39 14.99
CA MET A 12 -11.31 -12.75 13.55
C MET A 12 -9.93 -13.19 13.03
N TYR A 13 -8.85 -12.92 13.78
CA TYR A 13 -7.46 -13.21 13.44
C TYR A 13 -6.82 -14.30 14.32
N GLY A 14 -7.54 -14.87 15.30
CA GLY A 14 -6.98 -15.78 16.30
C GLY A 14 -7.44 -15.46 17.72
N GLN A 15 -6.51 -15.06 18.59
CA GLN A 15 -6.75 -14.79 20.01
C GLN A 15 -6.38 -13.34 20.35
N ASN A 16 -7.30 -12.61 20.99
CA ASN A 16 -7.04 -11.29 21.56
C ASN A 16 -6.13 -11.39 22.78
N LEU A 17 -5.18 -10.45 22.89
CA LEU A 17 -4.42 -10.27 24.12
C LEU A 17 -5.28 -9.56 25.19
N ASN A 18 -5.05 -9.90 26.46
CA ASN A 18 -5.75 -9.27 27.57
C ASN A 18 -5.07 -7.96 28.01
N TYR A 19 -5.34 -6.87 27.29
CA TYR A 19 -4.76 -5.54 27.54
C TYR A 19 -5.15 -4.93 28.89
N ARG A 20 -6.25 -5.39 29.50
CA ARG A 20 -6.75 -4.94 30.81
C ARG A 20 -6.03 -5.59 31.98
N HIS A 21 -5.39 -6.74 31.78
CA HIS A 21 -4.64 -7.38 32.85
C HIS A 21 -3.33 -6.61 33.11
N PRO A 22 -3.10 -6.06 34.32
CA PRO A 22 -2.01 -5.11 34.57
C PRO A 22 -0.62 -5.70 34.29
N VAL A 23 -0.42 -6.98 34.61
CA VAL A 23 0.84 -7.68 34.32
C VAL A 23 1.05 -7.86 32.81
N VAL A 24 0.01 -8.14 32.04
CA VAL A 24 0.12 -8.32 30.58
C VAL A 24 0.46 -6.97 29.95
N ARG A 25 -0.28 -5.91 30.33
CA ARG A 25 -0.02 -4.53 29.90
C ARG A 25 1.43 -4.11 30.17
N ALA A 26 1.92 -4.31 31.40
CA ALA A 26 3.30 -3.99 31.77
C ALA A 26 4.34 -4.77 30.95
N ILE A 27 4.10 -6.07 30.70
CA ILE A 27 4.99 -6.89 29.87
C ILE A 27 5.01 -6.39 28.42
N LEU A 28 3.86 -6.01 27.86
CA LEU A 28 3.77 -5.48 26.50
C LEU A 28 4.47 -4.12 26.37
N LEU A 29 4.32 -3.23 27.35
CA LEU A 29 5.05 -1.96 27.42
C LEU A 29 6.56 -2.17 27.49
N GLU A 30 7.01 -3.05 28.39
CA GLU A 30 8.42 -3.40 28.52
C GLU A 30 8.97 -4.04 27.23
N MET A 31 8.19 -4.89 26.57
CA MET A 31 8.57 -5.48 25.29
C MET A 31 8.71 -4.39 24.20
N ALA A 32 7.76 -3.47 24.09
CA ALA A 32 7.84 -2.35 23.16
C ALA A 32 9.08 -1.49 23.44
N ALA A 33 9.33 -1.16 24.70
CA ALA A 33 10.48 -0.38 25.13
C ALA A 33 11.81 -1.06 24.82
N ARG A 34 11.92 -2.38 25.03
CA ARG A 34 13.14 -3.14 24.68
C ARG A 34 13.37 -3.19 23.18
N LYS A 35 12.30 -3.36 22.39
CA LYS A 35 12.41 -3.33 20.91
C LYS A 35 12.91 -1.96 20.43
N MET A 36 12.38 -0.87 20.98
CA MET A 36 12.87 0.48 20.68
C MET A 36 14.28 0.72 21.22
N GLY A 37 14.61 0.14 22.37
CA GLY A 37 15.92 0.20 23.03
C GLY A 37 17.07 -0.48 22.28
N PHE A 38 16.83 -1.09 21.11
CA PHE A 38 17.87 -1.45 20.15
C PHE A 38 18.33 -0.28 19.26
N GLY A 39 17.70 0.90 19.40
CA GLY A 39 18.07 2.13 18.69
C GLY A 39 17.06 2.56 17.61
N ALA A 40 15.79 2.17 17.73
CA ALA A 40 14.76 2.57 16.77
C ALA A 40 14.17 3.95 17.15
N ASP A 41 14.16 4.90 16.22
CA ASP A 41 13.65 6.26 16.45
C ASP A 41 12.13 6.32 16.69
N GLY A 42 11.41 5.26 16.32
CA GLY A 42 9.95 5.24 16.37
C GLY A 42 9.33 3.86 16.45
N LEU A 43 8.00 3.85 16.55
CA LEU A 43 7.15 2.67 16.65
C LEU A 43 5.95 2.81 15.71
N ARG A 44 5.74 1.82 14.84
CA ARG A 44 4.45 1.62 14.17
C ARG A 44 3.66 0.57 14.93
N VAL A 45 2.49 0.94 15.45
CA VAL A 45 1.57 0.04 16.13
C VAL A 45 0.62 -0.58 15.11
N ASP A 46 0.76 -1.89 14.92
CA ASP A 46 -0.08 -2.73 14.06
C ASP A 46 -1.49 -2.87 14.62
N GLY A 47 -2.51 -2.80 13.75
CA GLY A 47 -3.90 -2.99 14.12
C GLY A 47 -4.32 -2.19 15.36
N ALA A 48 -3.95 -0.92 15.45
CA ALA A 48 -4.21 -0.10 16.64
C ALA A 48 -5.71 0.02 16.95
N GLN A 49 -6.60 -0.08 15.95
CA GLN A 49 -8.04 -0.18 16.18
C GLN A 49 -8.48 -1.43 16.98
N ASP A 50 -7.69 -2.50 16.95
CA ASP A 50 -7.98 -3.79 17.59
C ASP A 50 -7.56 -3.83 19.06
N PHE A 51 -6.94 -2.76 19.56
CA PHE A 51 -6.71 -2.54 20.99
C PHE A 51 -8.01 -2.07 21.63
N ASN A 52 -8.92 -3.02 21.82
CA ASN A 52 -10.24 -2.77 22.39
C ASN A 52 -10.60 -3.82 23.44
N TYR A 53 -11.61 -3.48 24.24
CA TYR A 53 -12.20 -4.37 25.23
C TYR A 53 -13.69 -4.11 25.34
N TRP A 54 -14.43 -5.13 25.76
CA TRP A 54 -15.84 -4.98 26.10
C TRP A 54 -15.96 -4.32 27.48
N ASP A 55 -16.66 -3.20 27.54
CA ASP A 55 -17.08 -2.56 28.78
C ASP A 55 -18.49 -3.05 29.15
N GLU A 56 -18.60 -3.79 30.25
CA GLU A 56 -19.86 -4.36 30.71
C GLU A 56 -20.84 -3.28 31.19
N GLU A 57 -20.34 -2.24 31.86
CA GLU A 57 -21.19 -1.17 32.41
C GLU A 57 -21.81 -0.33 31.30
N GLY A 58 -21.01 0.07 30.31
CA GLY A 58 -21.49 0.76 29.11
C GLY A 58 -22.15 -0.15 28.08
N SER A 59 -22.02 -1.48 28.23
CA SER A 59 -22.45 -2.49 27.24
C SER A 59 -21.96 -2.14 25.83
N CYS A 60 -20.68 -1.79 25.71
CA CYS A 60 -20.09 -1.32 24.46
C CYS A 60 -18.64 -1.76 24.30
N LEU A 61 -18.15 -1.74 23.06
CA LEU A 61 -16.75 -1.95 22.77
C LEU A 61 -16.00 -0.62 22.90
N VAL A 62 -14.95 -0.60 23.71
CA VAL A 62 -14.13 0.59 23.98
C VAL A 62 -12.73 0.39 23.42
N HIS A 63 -12.22 1.38 22.68
CA HIS A 63 -10.82 1.41 22.26
C HIS A 63 -9.93 1.89 23.41
N ASP A 64 -8.86 1.15 23.72
CA ASP A 64 -7.91 1.46 24.78
C ASP A 64 -6.87 2.48 24.32
N ASP A 65 -7.35 3.70 24.03
CA ASP A 65 -6.51 4.81 23.56
C ASP A 65 -5.46 5.21 24.59
N GLU A 66 -5.77 5.08 25.89
CA GLU A 66 -4.81 5.30 26.97
C GLU A 66 -3.61 4.35 26.82
N PHE A 67 -3.85 3.08 26.51
CA PHE A 67 -2.76 2.13 26.31
C PHE A 67 -1.92 2.44 25.08
N LEU A 68 -2.58 2.77 23.97
CA LEU A 68 -1.95 3.14 22.71
C LEU A 68 -1.04 4.36 22.91
N LEU A 69 -1.55 5.41 23.54
CA LEU A 69 -0.78 6.62 23.82
C LEU A 69 0.33 6.37 24.84
N THR A 70 0.10 5.51 25.85
CA THR A 70 1.16 5.12 26.80
C THR A 70 2.35 4.48 26.09
N MET A 71 2.10 3.59 25.11
CA MET A 71 3.17 2.99 24.29
C MET A 71 4.01 4.04 23.56
N GLY A 72 3.38 5.09 23.01
CA GLY A 72 4.08 6.17 22.32
C GLY A 72 4.74 7.21 23.24
N HIS A 73 4.36 7.26 24.52
CA HIS A 73 4.87 8.28 25.47
C HIS A 73 5.99 7.78 26.36
N GLN A 74 6.14 6.46 26.48
CA GLN A 74 7.15 5.86 27.33
C GLN A 74 8.55 6.36 26.92
N PRO A 75 9.31 6.98 27.83
CA PRO A 75 10.67 7.39 27.53
C PRO A 75 11.55 6.16 27.32
N ILE A 76 12.33 6.17 26.23
CA ILE A 76 13.28 5.11 25.91
C ILE A 76 14.67 5.59 26.30
N ALA A 77 15.35 4.80 27.12
CA ALA A 77 16.72 5.05 27.55
C ALA A 77 17.67 4.10 26.81
N ILE A 78 18.58 4.66 26.00
CA ILE A 78 19.59 3.90 25.26
C ILE A 78 20.90 4.68 25.20
N ALA A 79 22.02 4.03 25.47
CA ALA A 79 23.37 4.62 25.36
C ALA A 79 23.52 6.01 26.05
N GLY A 80 22.87 6.22 27.19
CA GLY A 80 22.91 7.49 27.93
C GLY A 80 21.99 8.58 27.40
N MET A 81 21.23 8.33 26.33
CA MET A 81 20.20 9.22 25.81
C MET A 81 18.82 8.81 26.32
N GLN A 82 17.93 9.79 26.43
CA GLN A 82 16.49 9.57 26.63
C GLN A 82 15.72 10.28 25.52
N TYR A 83 14.80 9.58 24.87
CA TYR A 83 13.92 10.15 23.85
C TYR A 83 12.51 9.57 23.98
N ARG A 84 11.56 10.23 23.30
CA ARG A 84 10.21 9.69 23.10
C ARG A 84 10.10 9.26 21.64
N PRO A 85 9.56 8.06 21.36
CA PRO A 85 9.53 7.53 20.01
C PRO A 85 8.56 8.31 19.12
N TRP A 86 8.93 8.47 17.85
CA TRP A 86 7.97 8.89 16.83
C TRP A 86 6.97 7.75 16.60
N THR A 87 5.68 7.98 16.86
CA THR A 87 4.69 6.90 16.92
C THR A 87 3.65 7.01 15.82
N ILE A 88 3.47 5.93 15.07
CA ILE A 88 2.50 5.78 13.99
C ILE A 88 1.50 4.70 14.37
N PHE A 89 0.21 5.01 14.33
CA PHE A 89 -0.85 4.06 14.60
C PHE A 89 -1.56 3.66 13.30
N GLU A 90 -1.57 2.37 13.00
CA GLU A 90 -2.47 1.82 12.00
C GLU A 90 -3.87 1.74 12.62
N ASP A 91 -4.66 2.79 12.45
CA ASP A 91 -6.00 2.89 13.07
C ASP A 91 -7.03 3.36 12.05
N GLY A 92 -7.83 2.41 11.59
CA GLY A 92 -8.95 2.61 10.67
C GLY A 92 -10.31 2.48 11.35
N ARG A 93 -10.43 2.75 12.66
CA ARG A 93 -11.73 2.67 13.35
C ARG A 93 -12.80 3.49 12.61
N PRO A 94 -14.05 3.01 12.54
CA PRO A 94 -14.60 1.91 13.31
C PRO A 94 -14.58 0.55 12.55
N TRP A 95 -13.54 0.25 11.76
CA TRP A 95 -13.32 -1.10 11.23
C TRP A 95 -13.53 -2.16 12.33
N PRO A 96 -14.25 -3.27 12.05
CA PRO A 96 -14.71 -3.73 10.75
C PRO A 96 -16.18 -3.40 10.43
N ARG A 97 -16.78 -2.35 11.02
CA ARG A 97 -18.13 -1.90 10.63
C ARG A 97 -18.24 -1.77 9.12
N GLU A 98 -19.36 -2.18 8.52
CA GLU A 98 -19.56 -2.20 7.07
C GLU A 98 -19.26 -0.84 6.40
N ASP A 99 -19.65 0.26 7.04
CA ASP A 99 -19.51 1.62 6.55
C ASP A 99 -18.17 2.31 6.89
N TYR A 100 -17.21 1.60 7.50
CA TYR A 100 -15.95 2.18 7.99
C TYR A 100 -15.21 3.00 6.92
N GLN A 101 -15.22 2.57 5.66
CA GLN A 101 -14.54 3.28 4.58
C GLN A 101 -15.04 4.71 4.38
N LEU A 102 -16.29 4.98 4.79
CA LEU A 102 -16.90 6.29 4.82
C LEU A 102 -16.74 6.95 6.21
N SER A 103 -17.04 6.21 7.29
CA SER A 103 -17.11 6.79 8.64
C SER A 103 -15.75 7.00 9.34
N SER A 104 -14.68 6.34 8.89
CA SER A 104 -13.36 6.47 9.49
C SER A 104 -12.79 7.88 9.28
N SER A 105 -12.38 8.52 10.39
CA SER A 105 -11.69 9.81 10.38
C SER A 105 -10.18 9.70 10.21
N TYR A 106 -9.60 8.54 10.55
CA TYR A 106 -8.14 8.31 10.59
C TYR A 106 -7.39 9.31 11.47
N ARG A 107 -8.07 9.90 12.46
CA ARG A 107 -7.54 10.98 13.31
C ARG A 107 -7.82 10.80 14.81
N ALA A 108 -8.41 9.67 15.21
CA ALA A 108 -8.84 9.41 16.58
C ALA A 108 -7.73 9.61 17.64
N LEU A 109 -6.50 9.21 17.34
CA LEU A 109 -5.36 9.37 18.24
C LEU A 109 -4.63 10.70 18.01
N ILE A 110 -4.60 11.19 16.76
CA ILE A 110 -4.06 12.52 16.42
C ILE A 110 -4.80 13.64 17.17
N GLU A 111 -6.12 13.50 17.31
CA GLU A 111 -6.97 14.47 18.02
C GLU A 111 -6.73 14.47 19.55
N GLN A 112 -6.16 13.39 20.09
CA GLN A 112 -5.83 13.26 21.51
C GLN A 112 -4.36 13.62 21.80
N ASP A 113 -3.43 13.33 20.88
CA ASP A 113 -2.02 13.70 20.99
C ASP A 113 -1.47 14.26 19.67
N PRO A 114 -1.04 15.54 19.62
CA PRO A 114 -0.46 16.14 18.42
C PRO A 114 0.87 15.51 17.94
N ARG A 115 1.49 14.62 18.75
CA ARG A 115 2.67 13.84 18.37
C ARG A 115 2.32 12.53 17.68
N ALA A 116 1.08 12.06 17.78
CA ALA A 116 0.63 10.85 17.11
C ALA A 116 0.56 11.07 15.60
N PHE A 117 0.97 10.05 14.85
CA PHE A 117 0.71 9.94 13.42
C PHE A 117 -0.20 8.74 13.20
N GLN A 118 -1.01 8.78 12.14
CA GLN A 118 -1.88 7.67 11.75
C GLN A 118 -1.72 7.35 10.27
N TRP A 119 -2.09 6.14 9.86
CA TRP A 119 -2.23 5.86 8.44
C TRP A 119 -3.34 6.72 7.82
N GLY A 120 -3.03 7.35 6.69
CA GLY A 120 -4.02 8.09 5.93
C GLY A 120 -5.04 7.16 5.24
N PRO A 121 -6.19 7.71 4.81
CA PRO A 121 -7.29 6.93 4.23
C PRO A 121 -6.88 6.14 2.98
N LEU A 122 -6.02 6.74 2.14
CA LEU A 122 -5.53 6.12 0.91
C LEU A 122 -4.49 5.03 1.17
N THR A 123 -3.75 5.11 2.28
CA THR A 123 -2.77 4.10 2.69
C THR A 123 -3.47 2.90 3.33
N PHE A 124 -4.46 3.15 4.17
CA PHE A 124 -5.19 2.11 4.90
C PHE A 124 -6.27 1.40 4.06
N ALA A 125 -7.27 2.15 3.56
CA ALA A 125 -8.48 1.56 2.99
C ALA A 125 -8.61 1.73 1.47
N HIS A 126 -8.13 2.83 0.92
CA HIS A 126 -8.43 3.23 -0.46
C HIS A 126 -7.18 3.16 -1.34
N ASN A 127 -6.59 1.96 -1.44
CA ASN A 127 -5.28 1.72 -2.04
C ASN A 127 -5.34 0.88 -3.34
N THR A 128 -6.33 1.11 -4.20
CA THR A 128 -6.50 0.37 -5.46
C THR A 128 -6.41 1.28 -6.69
N PRO A 129 -5.26 1.97 -6.91
CA PRO A 129 -5.10 2.94 -8.00
C PRO A 129 -5.15 2.32 -9.41
N PHE A 130 -5.09 0.99 -9.52
CA PHE A 130 -5.25 0.28 -10.79
C PHE A 130 -6.70 0.25 -11.30
N ALA A 131 -7.69 0.56 -10.44
CA ALA A 131 -9.09 0.56 -10.82
C ALA A 131 -9.44 1.80 -11.66
N SER A 132 -10.26 1.62 -12.69
CA SER A 132 -10.80 2.73 -13.49
C SER A 132 -11.63 3.67 -12.61
N ALA A 133 -11.54 4.97 -12.90
CA ALA A 133 -12.14 6.07 -12.17
C ALA A 133 -11.73 6.14 -10.68
N PHE A 134 -10.60 5.54 -10.30
CA PHE A 134 -10.13 5.55 -8.92
C PHE A 134 -9.95 6.98 -8.40
N TRP A 135 -9.19 7.81 -9.11
CA TRP A 135 -8.83 9.14 -8.62
C TRP A 135 -10.03 10.07 -8.47
N ILE A 136 -10.98 10.00 -9.40
CA ILE A 136 -12.21 10.79 -9.32
C ILE A 136 -13.17 10.24 -8.25
N SER A 137 -13.30 8.93 -8.12
CA SER A 137 -14.17 8.31 -7.08
C SER A 137 -13.63 8.50 -5.66
N LYS A 138 -12.32 8.70 -5.52
CA LYS A 138 -11.64 8.98 -4.25
C LYS A 138 -11.24 10.44 -4.08
N TRP A 139 -11.72 11.35 -4.94
CA TRP A 139 -11.36 12.77 -4.89
C TRP A 139 -11.62 13.39 -3.50
N TRP A 140 -12.73 13.07 -2.87
CA TRP A 140 -13.05 13.55 -1.52
C TRP A 140 -12.02 13.12 -0.45
N ARG A 141 -11.39 11.93 -0.59
CA ARG A 141 -10.27 11.51 0.29
C ARG A 141 -8.96 12.22 -0.06
N LEU A 142 -8.77 12.62 -1.31
CA LEU A 142 -7.65 13.49 -1.69
C LEU A 142 -7.84 14.90 -1.10
N GLU A 143 -9.06 15.43 -1.08
CA GLU A 143 -9.39 16.70 -0.43
C GLU A 143 -9.13 16.62 1.08
N GLU A 144 -9.60 15.57 1.75
CA GLU A 144 -9.26 15.36 3.16
C GLU A 144 -7.75 15.23 3.37
N SER A 145 -7.03 14.54 2.47
CA SER A 145 -5.57 14.46 2.55
C SER A 145 -4.95 15.85 2.43
N ALA A 146 -5.43 16.70 1.52
CA ALA A 146 -4.95 18.06 1.32
C ALA A 146 -5.14 18.96 2.56
N PHE A 147 -6.28 18.84 3.26
CA PHE A 147 -6.66 19.78 4.33
C PHE A 147 -6.49 19.23 5.75
N LEU A 148 -6.35 17.91 5.93
CA LEU A 148 -6.28 17.25 7.24
C LEU A 148 -5.07 16.30 7.38
N GLY A 149 -4.28 16.11 6.33
CA GLY A 149 -3.28 15.05 6.23
C GLY A 149 -1.91 15.29 6.87
N GLU A 150 -1.66 16.43 7.52
CA GLU A 150 -0.33 16.75 8.08
C GLU A 150 0.26 15.72 9.05
N LYS A 151 -0.60 14.94 9.74
CA LYS A 151 -0.21 13.87 10.66
C LYS A 151 -0.49 12.47 10.10
N TRP A 152 -0.71 12.37 8.80
CA TRP A 152 -0.91 11.09 8.14
C TRP A 152 0.36 10.57 7.53
N ILE A 153 0.55 9.27 7.63
CA ILE A 153 1.37 8.52 6.69
C ILE A 153 0.56 8.42 5.40
N SER A 154 1.09 8.99 4.31
CA SER A 154 0.38 9.16 3.05
C SER A 154 0.95 8.28 1.93
N GLY A 155 0.18 8.13 0.84
CA GLY A 155 0.48 7.21 -0.25
C GLY A 155 -0.53 6.06 -0.35
N VAL A 156 -0.32 5.15 -1.30
CA VAL A 156 -1.22 4.02 -1.59
C VAL A 156 -0.52 2.66 -1.50
N ALA A 157 0.78 2.63 -1.20
CA ALA A 157 1.59 1.42 -1.16
C ALA A 157 2.08 1.11 0.25
N ASN A 158 1.92 -0.15 0.68
CA ASN A 158 2.49 -0.73 1.89
C ASN A 158 2.46 -2.27 1.77
N HIS A 159 2.88 -2.96 2.83
CA HIS A 159 2.93 -4.42 2.88
C HIS A 159 1.56 -5.10 2.75
N ASP A 160 0.46 -4.43 3.11
CA ASP A 160 -0.92 -4.93 3.02
C ASP A 160 -1.68 -4.45 1.78
N THR A 161 -1.25 -3.37 1.11
CA THR A 161 -2.05 -2.74 0.04
C THR A 161 -2.24 -3.64 -1.18
N ARG A 162 -1.28 -4.54 -1.48
CA ARG A 162 -1.53 -5.57 -2.51
C ARG A 162 -2.39 -6.73 -2.09
N ARG A 163 -2.84 -6.82 -0.85
CA ARG A 163 -3.96 -7.70 -0.54
C ARG A 163 -5.18 -7.30 -1.36
N ARG A 164 -5.48 -6.01 -1.48
CA ARG A 164 -6.58 -5.54 -2.33
C ARG A 164 -6.23 -5.60 -3.82
N GLY A 165 -5.00 -5.30 -4.21
CA GLY A 165 -4.58 -5.41 -5.61
C GLY A 165 -4.48 -6.86 -6.12
N ALA A 166 -3.52 -7.61 -5.61
CA ALA A 166 -3.15 -8.95 -6.07
C ALA A 166 -4.22 -10.03 -5.78
N GLN A 167 -5.12 -9.82 -4.80
CA GLN A 167 -6.21 -10.77 -4.52
C GLN A 167 -7.54 -10.34 -5.16
N THR A 168 -7.63 -9.15 -5.77
CA THR A 168 -8.82 -8.76 -6.55
C THR A 168 -8.93 -9.65 -7.76
N ASP A 169 -10.14 -10.13 -8.04
CA ASP A 169 -10.41 -10.82 -9.29
C ASP A 169 -10.34 -9.81 -10.45
N PRO A 170 -9.37 -9.93 -11.38
CA PRO A 170 -9.27 -8.99 -12.50
C PRO A 170 -10.50 -9.02 -13.42
N HIS A 171 -11.36 -10.05 -13.32
CA HIS A 171 -12.61 -10.14 -14.08
C HIS A 171 -13.79 -9.45 -13.38
N SER A 172 -13.69 -9.11 -12.10
CA SER A 172 -14.78 -8.46 -11.34
C SER A 172 -14.60 -6.96 -11.14
N VAL A 173 -13.46 -6.40 -11.56
CA VAL A 173 -13.12 -4.98 -11.39
C VAL A 173 -12.90 -4.32 -12.75
N SER A 174 -13.32 -3.07 -12.88
CA SER A 174 -12.94 -2.26 -14.04
C SER A 174 -11.51 -1.78 -13.86
N ILE A 175 -10.61 -2.20 -14.74
CA ILE A 175 -9.16 -1.92 -14.65
C ILE A 175 -8.80 -0.76 -15.58
N ASN A 176 -7.98 0.18 -15.09
CA ASN A 176 -7.41 1.22 -15.93
C ASN A 176 -6.32 0.61 -16.84
N ARG A 177 -6.74 0.18 -18.03
CA ARG A 177 -5.86 -0.42 -19.06
C ARG A 177 -4.85 0.56 -19.67
N ARG A 178 -4.91 1.86 -19.33
CA ARG A 178 -3.90 2.85 -19.77
C ARG A 178 -2.62 2.81 -18.94
N LEU A 179 -2.62 2.05 -17.85
CA LEU A 179 -1.43 1.84 -17.02
C LEU A 179 -0.49 0.79 -17.59
N GLY A 180 -0.88 0.01 -18.60
CA GLY A 180 0.00 -0.99 -19.21
C GLY A 180 -0.76 -2.06 -19.98
N ASP A 181 -0.02 -2.86 -20.74
CA ASP A 181 -0.58 -3.91 -21.60
C ASP A 181 -0.89 -5.19 -20.84
N THR A 182 -0.09 -5.50 -19.81
CA THR A 182 -0.24 -6.69 -18.97
C THR A 182 -0.74 -6.33 -17.57
N LEU A 183 -1.34 -7.28 -16.84
CA LEU A 183 -1.73 -7.06 -15.44
C LEU A 183 -0.52 -6.71 -14.54
N PRO A 184 0.65 -7.36 -14.68
CA PRO A 184 1.87 -6.93 -14.00
C PRO A 184 2.25 -5.47 -14.28
N ASP A 185 2.25 -5.03 -15.54
CA ASP A 185 2.62 -3.65 -15.90
C ASP A 185 1.63 -2.64 -15.32
N ILE A 186 0.33 -2.93 -15.45
CA ILE A 186 -0.75 -2.12 -14.88
C ILE A 186 -0.52 -1.96 -13.38
N LEU A 187 -0.22 -3.05 -12.68
CA LEU A 187 -0.03 -3.04 -11.25
C LEU A 187 1.22 -2.24 -10.87
N LEU A 188 2.36 -2.47 -11.53
CA LEU A 188 3.58 -1.70 -11.27
C LEU A 188 3.37 -0.21 -11.48
N ASN A 189 2.79 0.18 -12.62
CA ASN A 189 2.54 1.58 -12.94
C ASN A 189 1.43 2.19 -12.08
N ALA A 190 0.49 1.41 -11.53
CA ALA A 190 -0.53 1.93 -10.61
C ALA A 190 0.05 2.42 -9.27
N TYR A 191 1.11 1.76 -8.77
CA TYR A 191 1.72 2.11 -7.48
C TYR A 191 3.02 2.90 -7.63
N ASP A 192 3.65 2.90 -8.80
CA ASP A 192 4.88 3.64 -9.07
C ASP A 192 4.84 4.34 -10.44
N HIS A 193 4.21 5.51 -10.49
CA HIS A 193 4.29 6.42 -11.63
C HIS A 193 4.61 7.85 -11.18
N ILE A 194 5.09 8.69 -12.11
CA ILE A 194 5.60 10.02 -11.75
C ILE A 194 4.52 10.94 -11.18
N GLY A 195 3.32 10.98 -11.78
CA GLY A 195 2.22 11.82 -11.29
C GLY A 195 1.81 11.49 -9.86
N PHE A 196 1.82 10.22 -9.48
CA PHE A 196 1.58 9.77 -8.11
C PHE A 196 2.67 10.28 -7.15
N ASN A 197 3.94 10.08 -7.50
CA ASN A 197 5.05 10.53 -6.67
C ASN A 197 5.05 12.06 -6.51
N LEU A 198 4.78 12.83 -7.58
CA LEU A 198 4.65 14.29 -7.52
C LEU A 198 3.50 14.71 -6.60
N LEU A 199 2.35 14.04 -6.67
CA LEU A 199 1.19 14.35 -5.84
C LEU A 199 1.52 14.21 -4.35
N PHE A 200 2.07 13.07 -3.93
CA PHE A 200 2.30 12.80 -2.50
C PHE A 200 3.55 13.46 -1.94
N HIS A 201 4.66 13.46 -2.69
CA HIS A 201 5.92 13.98 -2.18
C HIS A 201 6.09 15.48 -2.43
N ALA A 202 5.60 16.01 -3.55
CA ALA A 202 5.85 17.40 -3.92
C ALA A 202 4.65 18.34 -3.68
N PHE A 203 3.52 17.85 -3.18
CA PHE A 203 2.32 18.67 -3.03
C PHE A 203 1.47 18.39 -1.78
N LEU A 204 1.00 17.16 -1.58
CA LEU A 204 0.12 16.82 -0.46
C LEU A 204 0.87 16.81 0.88
N PRO A 205 0.16 17.10 2.00
CA PRO A 205 0.75 17.09 3.33
C PRO A 205 0.96 15.67 3.87
N GLY A 206 1.51 15.60 5.09
CA GLY A 206 1.79 14.34 5.78
C GLY A 206 3.18 13.80 5.47
N VAL A 207 3.39 12.51 5.74
CA VAL A 207 4.65 11.80 5.53
C VAL A 207 4.44 10.73 4.47
N PRO A 208 4.91 10.96 3.23
CA PRO A 208 4.79 9.97 2.16
C PRO A 208 5.53 8.68 2.51
N LEU A 209 4.86 7.55 2.38
CA LEU A 209 5.42 6.23 2.62
C LEU A 209 6.08 5.68 1.35
N ASP A 210 7.38 5.43 1.45
CA ASP A 210 8.12 4.66 0.47
C ASP A 210 8.06 3.17 0.81
N PHE A 211 7.42 2.39 -0.05
CA PHE A 211 7.43 0.93 0.06
C PHE A 211 8.44 0.36 -0.94
N ILE A 212 9.47 -0.32 -0.42
CA ILE A 212 10.63 -0.73 -1.21
C ILE A 212 10.27 -1.61 -2.42
N ASN A 213 9.32 -2.54 -2.29
CA ASN A 213 8.91 -3.37 -3.43
C ASN A 213 8.25 -2.52 -4.52
N THR A 214 7.52 -1.47 -4.17
CA THR A 214 6.96 -0.53 -5.15
C THR A 214 8.08 0.25 -5.86
N ASN A 215 9.04 0.79 -5.10
CA ASN A 215 10.12 1.61 -5.66
C ASN A 215 11.11 0.79 -6.51
N VAL A 216 11.30 -0.48 -6.18
CA VAL A 216 12.14 -1.41 -6.96
C VAL A 216 11.29 -2.18 -8.00
N ARG A 217 10.00 -1.85 -8.11
CA ARG A 217 9.05 -2.54 -9.01
C ARG A 217 9.07 -4.06 -8.87
N ALA A 218 9.41 -4.53 -7.68
CA ALA A 218 9.46 -5.93 -7.33
C ALA A 218 8.05 -6.43 -6.97
N PRO A 219 7.72 -7.69 -7.29
CA PRO A 219 6.57 -8.39 -6.76
C PRO A 219 6.55 -8.36 -5.22
N TRP A 220 5.35 -8.38 -4.62
CA TRP A 220 5.17 -8.60 -3.19
C TRP A 220 3.84 -9.30 -2.92
N GLY A 221 3.73 -10.09 -1.87
CA GLY A 221 2.50 -10.82 -1.59
C GLY A 221 2.42 -11.19 -0.14
N PHE A 222 1.24 -11.66 0.28
CA PHE A 222 1.02 -12.07 1.65
C PHE A 222 1.46 -13.54 1.83
N LEU A 223 2.78 -13.74 1.75
CA LEU A 223 3.40 -15.06 1.76
C LEU A 223 3.53 -15.57 3.19
N ARG A 224 2.92 -16.72 3.45
CA ARG A 224 2.85 -17.30 4.79
C ARG A 224 3.36 -18.72 4.76
N ASN A 225 4.37 -18.99 5.59
CA ASN A 225 4.71 -20.37 5.92
C ASN A 225 3.65 -20.88 6.90
N THR A 226 2.98 -21.97 6.54
CA THR A 226 1.89 -22.56 7.34
C THR A 226 2.18 -24.02 7.60
N ASP A 227 1.44 -24.61 8.55
CA ASP A 227 1.52 -26.05 8.79
C ASP A 227 0.93 -26.85 7.62
N ASP A 228 1.23 -28.14 7.58
CA ASP A 228 0.74 -29.04 6.53
C ASP A 228 -0.80 -29.09 6.48
N ARG A 229 -1.47 -28.71 7.57
CA ARG A 229 -2.93 -28.69 7.65
C ARG A 229 -3.55 -27.61 6.77
N TYR A 230 -2.94 -26.43 6.72
CA TYR A 230 -3.48 -25.29 5.99
C TYR A 230 -2.69 -24.90 4.74
N ALA A 231 -1.52 -25.50 4.48
CA ALA A 231 -0.64 -25.16 3.37
C ALA A 231 -1.35 -25.05 2.02
N VAL A 232 -2.12 -26.07 1.62
CA VAL A 232 -2.83 -26.08 0.33
C VAL A 232 -3.94 -25.03 0.27
N LYS A 233 -4.64 -24.80 1.40
CA LYS A 233 -5.65 -23.74 1.51
C LYS A 233 -5.04 -22.36 1.38
N VAL A 234 -3.91 -22.11 2.02
CA VAL A 234 -3.25 -20.79 1.94
C VAL A 234 -2.64 -20.57 0.55
N MET A 235 -2.08 -21.60 -0.09
CA MET A 235 -1.69 -21.53 -1.50
C MET A 235 -2.87 -21.14 -2.38
N GLU A 236 -4.04 -21.76 -2.15
CA GLU A 236 -5.27 -21.40 -2.85
C GLU A 236 -5.66 -19.95 -2.58
N GLU A 237 -5.76 -19.49 -1.33
CA GLU A 237 -6.16 -18.11 -1.04
C GLU A 237 -5.27 -17.04 -1.71
N GLU A 238 -4.00 -17.35 -1.97
CA GLU A 238 -3.05 -16.47 -2.64
C GLU A 238 -3.00 -16.64 -4.17
N TRP A 239 -3.79 -17.52 -4.77
CA TRP A 239 -3.61 -17.91 -6.19
C TRP A 239 -3.73 -16.75 -7.17
N ARG A 240 -4.61 -15.78 -6.89
CA ARG A 240 -4.81 -14.59 -7.74
C ARG A 240 -3.58 -13.70 -7.81
N SER A 241 -2.70 -13.78 -6.81
CA SER A 241 -1.40 -13.11 -6.85
C SER A 241 -0.57 -13.53 -8.05
N MET A 242 -0.75 -14.74 -8.57
CA MET A 242 -0.12 -15.20 -9.81
C MET A 242 -0.53 -14.34 -11.00
N LEU A 243 -1.85 -14.14 -11.20
CA LEU A 243 -2.40 -13.41 -12.36
C LEU A 243 -1.90 -11.97 -12.44
N TRP A 244 -1.78 -11.32 -11.28
CA TRP A 244 -1.40 -9.92 -11.19
C TRP A 244 0.11 -9.68 -11.28
N GLN A 245 0.94 -10.68 -11.02
CA GLN A 245 2.38 -10.45 -10.79
C GLN A 245 3.30 -11.17 -11.75
N ILE A 246 2.83 -12.30 -12.26
CA ILE A 246 3.63 -13.23 -13.05
C ILE A 246 3.09 -13.18 -14.46
N ASP A 247 3.99 -12.99 -15.42
CA ASP A 247 3.75 -13.23 -16.84
C ASP A 247 4.65 -14.36 -17.34
N GLU A 248 4.46 -14.75 -18.59
CA GLU A 248 5.23 -15.82 -19.21
C GLU A 248 6.73 -15.50 -19.24
N GLN A 249 7.12 -14.26 -19.57
CA GLN A 249 8.52 -13.86 -19.66
C GLN A 249 9.24 -14.02 -18.31
N ARG A 250 8.61 -13.55 -17.23
CA ARG A 250 9.12 -13.67 -15.86
C ARG A 250 9.13 -15.12 -15.40
N TYR A 251 8.08 -15.88 -15.68
CA TYR A 251 8.05 -17.30 -15.31
C TYR A 251 9.18 -18.08 -16.01
N GLN A 252 9.53 -17.75 -17.25
CA GLN A 252 10.58 -18.44 -18.00
C GLN A 252 12.02 -18.13 -17.54
N ARG A 253 12.23 -17.07 -16.74
CA ARG A 253 13.57 -16.77 -16.19
C ARG A 253 14.10 -17.96 -15.38
N PRO A 254 15.34 -18.45 -15.64
CA PRO A 254 15.85 -19.68 -15.03
C PRO A 254 16.07 -19.58 -13.52
N ASP A 255 16.24 -18.36 -13.01
CA ASP A 255 16.43 -18.04 -11.60
C ASP A 255 15.09 -17.89 -10.82
N PHE A 256 13.95 -17.93 -11.51
CA PHE A 256 12.62 -17.87 -10.89
C PHE A 256 11.89 -19.21 -10.94
N PHE A 257 11.07 -19.47 -9.92
CA PHE A 257 10.20 -20.63 -9.79
C PHE A 257 10.92 -21.99 -9.95
N ILE A 258 12.15 -22.07 -9.45
CA ILE A 258 13.04 -23.23 -9.62
C ILE A 258 12.37 -24.50 -9.08
N ARG A 259 11.77 -24.43 -7.88
CA ARG A 259 11.18 -25.61 -7.23
C ARG A 259 9.93 -26.08 -7.96
N LEU A 260 9.06 -25.14 -8.37
CA LEU A 260 7.88 -25.49 -9.17
C LEU A 260 8.27 -26.10 -10.52
N LYS A 261 9.30 -25.58 -11.20
CA LYS A 261 9.81 -26.15 -12.46
C LYS A 261 10.37 -27.55 -12.25
N GLU A 262 11.11 -27.80 -11.17
CA GLU A 262 11.60 -29.14 -10.79
C GLU A 262 10.45 -30.13 -10.51
N LEU A 263 9.32 -29.63 -10.00
CA LEU A 263 8.10 -30.43 -9.80
C LEU A 263 7.31 -30.67 -11.10
N GLY A 264 7.72 -30.08 -12.22
CA GLY A 264 7.12 -30.29 -13.55
C GLY A 264 6.20 -29.18 -14.04
N PHE A 265 6.12 -28.04 -13.35
CA PHE A 265 5.43 -26.84 -13.85
C PHE A 265 6.37 -26.07 -14.81
N LEU A 266 6.54 -26.58 -16.03
CA LEU A 266 7.56 -26.08 -16.96
C LEU A 266 7.17 -24.76 -17.63
N THR A 267 5.87 -24.50 -17.78
CA THR A 267 5.34 -23.28 -18.40
C THR A 267 4.42 -22.52 -17.44
N PHE A 268 4.22 -21.22 -17.72
CA PHE A 268 3.25 -20.44 -16.97
C PHE A 268 1.83 -20.98 -17.13
N ALA A 269 1.50 -21.51 -18.31
CA ALA A 269 0.21 -22.14 -18.58
C ALA A 269 -0.04 -23.40 -17.72
N ASP A 270 1.01 -24.18 -17.44
CA ASP A 270 0.92 -25.35 -16.54
C ASP A 270 0.52 -24.92 -15.13
N LEU A 271 1.19 -23.88 -14.61
CA LEU A 271 0.94 -23.34 -13.28
C LEU A 271 -0.45 -22.71 -13.20
N GLU A 272 -0.84 -21.92 -14.21
CA GLU A 272 -2.15 -21.29 -14.27
C GLU A 272 -3.27 -22.32 -14.29
N TYR A 273 -3.15 -23.36 -15.13
CA TYR A 273 -4.14 -24.43 -15.20
C TYR A 273 -4.28 -25.15 -13.86
N PHE A 274 -3.18 -25.44 -13.18
CA PHE A 274 -3.20 -26.04 -11.84
C PHE A 274 -3.90 -25.14 -10.82
N MET A 275 -3.50 -23.87 -10.74
CA MET A 275 -3.99 -22.91 -9.74
C MET A 275 -5.49 -22.62 -9.89
N GLN A 276 -5.97 -22.46 -11.13
CA GLN A 276 -7.40 -22.25 -11.38
C GLN A 276 -8.24 -23.49 -11.00
N ASN A 277 -7.75 -24.70 -11.27
CA ASN A 277 -8.44 -25.92 -10.85
C ASN A 277 -8.35 -26.13 -9.34
N LEU A 278 -7.26 -25.72 -8.69
CA LEU A 278 -7.11 -25.76 -7.24
C LEU A 278 -8.18 -24.89 -6.58
N ALA A 279 -8.32 -23.63 -7.01
CA ALA A 279 -9.33 -22.72 -6.48
C ALA A 279 -10.77 -23.27 -6.62
N ARG A 280 -11.11 -23.77 -7.81
CA ARG A 280 -12.44 -24.33 -8.08
C ARG A 280 -12.73 -25.59 -7.25
N SER A 281 -11.76 -26.48 -7.14
CA SER A 281 -11.91 -27.75 -6.42
C SER A 281 -11.91 -27.57 -4.90
N MET A 282 -11.08 -26.68 -4.35
CA MET A 282 -11.09 -26.35 -2.93
C MET A 282 -12.45 -25.79 -2.50
N LEU A 283 -13.04 -24.90 -3.31
CA LEU A 283 -14.40 -24.42 -3.07
C LEU A 283 -15.43 -25.56 -3.13
N ALA A 284 -15.39 -26.39 -4.18
CA ALA A 284 -16.35 -27.48 -4.38
C ALA A 284 -16.28 -28.58 -3.31
N THR A 285 -15.09 -28.80 -2.74
CA THR A 285 -14.82 -29.85 -1.75
C THR A 285 -14.86 -29.35 -0.31
N GLN A 286 -15.13 -28.06 -0.08
CA GLN A 286 -15.09 -27.42 1.24
C GLN A 286 -13.71 -27.54 1.92
N ASN A 287 -12.64 -27.36 1.14
CA ASN A 287 -11.23 -27.45 1.56
C ASN A 287 -10.73 -28.87 1.94
N ASP A 288 -11.38 -29.93 1.45
CA ASP A 288 -10.91 -31.31 1.63
C ASP A 288 -9.83 -31.66 0.58
N VAL A 289 -8.56 -31.52 0.98
CA VAL A 289 -7.39 -31.74 0.11
C VAL A 289 -7.35 -33.15 -0.49
N ALA A 290 -7.83 -34.17 0.23
CA ALA A 290 -7.84 -35.54 -0.30
C ALA A 290 -8.84 -35.69 -1.45
N ARG A 291 -9.99 -35.03 -1.36
CA ARG A 291 -10.96 -34.97 -2.47
C ARG A 291 -10.45 -34.13 -3.63
N VAL A 292 -9.70 -33.06 -3.37
CA VAL A 292 -9.06 -32.26 -4.41
C VAL A 292 -8.05 -33.09 -5.20
N ALA A 293 -7.20 -33.86 -4.53
CA ALA A 293 -6.28 -34.80 -5.17
C ALA A 293 -7.01 -35.80 -6.11
N GLN A 294 -8.09 -36.42 -5.61
CA GLN A 294 -8.93 -37.32 -6.43
C GLN A 294 -9.58 -36.62 -7.62
N PHE A 295 -10.02 -35.37 -7.46
CA PHE A 295 -10.56 -34.57 -8.54
C PHE A 295 -9.51 -34.31 -9.63
N PHE A 296 -8.27 -34.02 -9.23
CA PHE A 296 -7.17 -33.74 -10.17
C PHE A 296 -6.80 -34.97 -11.00
N ASP A 297 -6.88 -36.18 -10.44
CA ASP A 297 -6.68 -37.43 -11.20
C ASP A 297 -7.74 -37.65 -12.29
N SER A 298 -8.91 -36.99 -12.20
CA SER A 298 -9.99 -37.09 -13.19
C SER A 298 -9.92 -36.04 -14.31
N LEU A 299 -9.01 -35.06 -14.23
CA LEU A 299 -8.93 -33.96 -15.18
C LEU A 299 -8.34 -34.40 -16.53
N ALA A 300 -8.94 -33.89 -17.61
CA ALA A 300 -8.43 -33.99 -18.98
C ALA A 300 -8.40 -32.57 -19.60
N PRO A 301 -7.23 -32.01 -19.94
CA PRO A 301 -5.89 -32.59 -19.78
C PRO A 301 -5.48 -32.79 -18.31
N SER A 302 -4.53 -33.69 -18.06
CA SER A 302 -3.92 -33.85 -16.74
C SER A 302 -3.19 -32.58 -16.34
N VAL A 303 -3.30 -32.18 -15.07
CA VAL A 303 -2.48 -31.12 -14.50
C VAL A 303 -0.99 -31.51 -14.47
N ALA A 304 -0.12 -30.51 -14.55
CA ALA A 304 1.30 -30.64 -14.26
C ALA A 304 1.56 -30.94 -12.77
N GLY A 305 2.79 -31.35 -12.46
CA GLY A 305 3.19 -31.72 -11.10
C GLY A 305 3.57 -33.20 -10.94
N PRO A 306 3.98 -33.61 -9.73
CA PRO A 306 4.30 -35.00 -9.39
C PRO A 306 3.14 -35.96 -9.65
N LYS A 307 3.49 -37.23 -9.96
CA LYS A 307 2.53 -38.33 -10.15
C LYS A 307 2.92 -39.52 -9.25
N PRO A 308 1.98 -40.12 -8.49
CA PRO A 308 0.58 -39.70 -8.31
C PRO A 308 0.47 -38.37 -7.56
N LEU A 309 -0.64 -37.66 -7.74
CA LEU A 309 -0.89 -36.39 -7.07
C LEU A 309 -1.77 -36.62 -5.83
N ASP A 310 -1.15 -37.01 -4.72
CA ASP A 310 -1.81 -37.24 -3.44
C ASP A 310 -1.70 -36.04 -2.48
N VAL A 311 -2.19 -36.18 -1.24
CA VAL A 311 -2.12 -35.12 -0.21
C VAL A 311 -0.68 -34.70 0.11
N ALA A 312 0.26 -35.64 0.08
CA ALA A 312 1.67 -35.34 0.34
C ALA A 312 2.25 -34.52 -0.82
N ALA A 313 1.98 -34.91 -2.07
CA ALA A 313 2.37 -34.16 -3.25
C ALA A 313 1.78 -32.74 -3.25
N MET A 314 0.49 -32.59 -2.90
CA MET A 314 -0.14 -31.26 -2.78
C MET A 314 0.55 -30.38 -1.73
N SER A 315 0.96 -30.96 -0.59
CA SER A 315 1.68 -30.24 0.46
C SER A 315 3.07 -29.80 -0.02
N VAL A 316 3.77 -30.66 -0.78
CA VAL A 316 5.06 -30.33 -1.41
C VAL A 316 4.92 -29.19 -2.42
N ILE A 317 3.89 -29.22 -3.26
CA ILE A 317 3.60 -28.14 -4.23
C ILE A 317 3.29 -26.83 -3.49
N ALA A 318 2.46 -26.87 -2.45
CA ALA A 318 2.13 -25.69 -1.66
C ALA A 318 3.36 -25.05 -1.02
N ARG A 319 4.27 -25.88 -0.51
CA ARG A 319 5.55 -25.39 0.03
C ARG A 319 6.43 -24.79 -1.07
N ALA A 320 6.56 -25.46 -2.21
CA ALA A 320 7.33 -24.96 -3.35
C ALA A 320 6.80 -23.62 -3.86
N TRP A 321 5.48 -23.47 -3.97
CA TRP A 321 4.84 -22.20 -4.32
C TRP A 321 5.20 -21.07 -3.35
N MET A 322 5.08 -21.30 -2.03
CA MET A 322 5.41 -20.28 -1.03
C MET A 322 6.89 -19.91 -1.06
N ASP A 323 7.79 -20.90 -1.15
CA ASP A 323 9.24 -20.66 -1.15
C ASP A 323 9.69 -19.96 -2.45
N ASP A 324 9.10 -20.32 -3.60
CA ASP A 324 9.40 -19.67 -4.88
C ASP A 324 8.81 -18.27 -4.97
N MET A 325 7.59 -18.04 -4.48
CA MET A 325 7.03 -16.70 -4.39
C MET A 325 7.84 -15.81 -3.45
N HIS A 326 8.35 -16.36 -2.34
CA HIS A 326 9.20 -15.62 -1.41
C HIS A 326 10.51 -15.21 -2.08
N ALA A 327 11.15 -16.12 -2.80
CA ALA A 327 12.33 -15.80 -3.60
C ALA A 327 12.01 -14.77 -4.69
N TYR A 328 10.89 -14.95 -5.41
CA TYR A 328 10.46 -14.05 -6.48
C TYR A 328 10.14 -12.63 -5.99
N CYS A 329 9.66 -12.46 -4.76
CA CYS A 329 9.41 -11.14 -4.16
C CYS A 329 10.67 -10.45 -3.61
N ASN A 330 11.85 -11.08 -3.71
CA ASN A 330 13.10 -10.49 -3.25
C ASN A 330 13.52 -9.34 -4.18
N VAL A 331 13.51 -8.11 -3.64
CA VAL A 331 13.83 -6.88 -4.37
C VAL A 331 15.19 -6.90 -5.06
N ALA A 332 16.16 -7.66 -4.54
CA ALA A 332 17.49 -7.75 -5.15
C ALA A 332 17.48 -8.37 -6.56
N LEU A 333 16.46 -9.18 -6.88
CA LEU A 333 16.37 -9.89 -8.17
C LEU A 333 15.73 -9.06 -9.30
N HIS A 334 15.25 -7.85 -8.98
CA HIS A 334 14.54 -6.96 -9.90
C HIS A 334 15.27 -5.63 -10.15
N GLN A 335 16.44 -5.43 -9.53
CA GLN A 335 17.18 -4.16 -9.66
C GLN A 335 17.65 -3.88 -11.09
N GLU A 336 17.98 -4.93 -11.84
CA GLU A 336 18.42 -4.81 -13.24
C GLU A 336 17.28 -4.43 -14.19
N ASP A 337 16.02 -4.60 -13.77
CA ASP A 337 14.83 -4.26 -14.55
C ASP A 337 14.42 -2.78 -14.38
N LEU A 338 15.14 -2.01 -13.57
CA LEU A 338 14.82 -0.61 -13.29
C LEU A 338 15.31 0.33 -14.40
N ASP A 339 14.45 1.26 -14.81
CA ASP A 339 14.82 2.34 -15.72
C ASP A 339 15.59 3.46 -14.99
N ALA A 340 16.74 3.83 -15.54
CA ALA A 340 17.63 4.82 -14.93
C ALA A 340 17.02 6.23 -14.90
N ALA A 341 16.26 6.62 -15.94
CA ALA A 341 15.64 7.94 -16.01
C ALA A 341 14.48 8.05 -15.00
N GLN A 342 13.66 7.01 -14.92
CA GLN A 342 12.59 6.90 -13.94
C GLN A 342 13.13 6.98 -12.51
N THR A 343 14.11 6.14 -12.18
CA THR A 343 14.68 6.11 -10.82
C THR A 343 15.33 7.43 -10.44
N ALA A 344 16.02 8.09 -11.37
CA ALA A 344 16.56 9.44 -11.17
C ALA A 344 15.47 10.47 -10.91
N ALA A 345 14.38 10.46 -11.69
CA ALA A 345 13.24 11.34 -11.48
C ALA A 345 12.59 11.10 -10.10
N MET A 346 12.36 9.84 -9.71
CA MET A 346 11.81 9.48 -8.40
C MET A 346 12.70 9.98 -7.25
N LEU A 347 14.02 9.85 -7.39
CA LEU A 347 14.96 10.40 -6.40
C LEU A 347 14.87 11.93 -6.31
N ALA A 348 14.79 12.61 -7.46
CA ALA A 348 14.65 14.08 -7.50
C ALA A 348 13.39 14.56 -6.78
N VAL A 349 12.26 13.85 -6.92
CA VAL A 349 11.03 14.14 -6.19
C VAL A 349 11.23 14.06 -4.66
N ARG A 350 11.99 13.08 -4.17
CA ARG A 350 12.28 12.91 -2.74
C ARG A 350 13.21 14.01 -2.21
N HIS A 351 14.23 14.39 -2.98
CA HIS A 351 15.07 15.56 -2.64
C HIS A 351 14.24 16.84 -2.60
N PHE A 352 13.35 17.07 -3.59
CA PHE A 352 12.46 18.22 -3.57
C PHE A 352 11.61 18.27 -2.31
N ARG A 353 11.09 17.14 -1.83
CA ARG A 353 10.37 17.09 -0.55
C ARG A 353 11.26 17.46 0.64
N GLN A 354 12.47 16.93 0.71
CA GLN A 354 13.42 17.23 1.78
C GLN A 354 13.83 18.71 1.80
N ASP A 355 13.98 19.33 0.63
CA ASP A 355 14.28 20.76 0.47
C ASP A 355 13.08 21.68 0.76
N ASN A 356 11.87 21.13 0.80
CA ASN A 356 10.63 21.86 1.03
C ASN A 356 9.81 21.22 2.18
N PRO A 357 10.34 21.16 3.41
CA PRO A 357 9.69 20.46 4.53
C PRO A 357 8.35 21.09 4.94
N TRP A 358 8.14 22.37 4.62
CA TRP A 358 6.86 23.07 4.82
C TRP A 358 5.70 22.44 4.04
N LEU A 359 5.97 21.65 3.00
CA LEU A 359 4.95 20.87 2.29
C LEU A 359 4.31 19.80 3.18
N ALA A 360 4.87 19.48 4.35
CA ALA A 360 4.27 18.57 5.31
C ALA A 360 2.98 19.10 5.93
N ALA A 361 2.83 20.43 6.01
CA ALA A 361 1.68 21.08 6.61
C ALA A 361 0.47 21.08 5.66
N ASN A 362 -0.74 21.04 6.22
CA ASN A 362 -1.99 21.12 5.46
C ASN A 362 -2.05 22.33 4.52
N LEU A 363 -2.86 22.23 3.47
CA LEU A 363 -3.13 23.36 2.58
C LEU A 363 -3.83 24.47 3.38
N GLY A 364 -3.38 25.72 3.16
CA GLY A 364 -3.97 26.91 3.77
C GLY A 364 -4.95 27.63 2.84
N ASP A 365 -5.57 28.71 3.33
CA ASP A 365 -6.61 29.48 2.61
C ASP A 365 -6.15 30.07 1.27
N LYS A 366 -4.83 30.25 1.10
CA LYS A 366 -4.26 30.77 -0.13
C LYS A 366 -4.00 29.67 -1.15
N ASP A 367 -3.87 28.42 -0.70
CA ASP A 367 -3.55 27.30 -1.58
C ASP A 367 -4.77 26.88 -2.40
N CYS A 368 -4.53 26.17 -3.51
CA CYS A 368 -5.59 25.66 -4.36
C CYS A 368 -5.28 24.21 -4.71
N PHE A 369 -6.31 23.36 -4.77
CA PHE A 369 -6.19 21.99 -5.23
C PHE A 369 -7.53 21.53 -5.81
N TYR A 370 -7.56 21.21 -7.10
CA TYR A 370 -8.77 20.82 -7.81
C TYR A 370 -8.45 19.99 -9.04
N PHE A 371 -9.46 19.37 -9.61
CA PHE A 371 -9.40 18.77 -10.93
C PHE A 371 -10.26 19.54 -11.92
N ARG A 372 -9.92 19.46 -13.21
CA ARG A 372 -10.66 20.11 -14.31
C ARG A 372 -12.08 19.56 -14.38
N ARG A 373 -13.05 20.46 -14.50
CA ARG A 373 -14.46 20.12 -14.76
C ARG A 373 -14.94 20.79 -16.05
N PRO A 374 -15.71 20.09 -16.90
CA PRO A 374 -16.00 18.65 -16.84
C PRO A 374 -14.74 17.77 -17.01
N VAL A 375 -14.84 16.50 -16.60
CA VAL A 375 -13.71 15.55 -16.64
C VAL A 375 -13.30 15.25 -18.09
N ASP A 376 -14.28 15.09 -19.00
CA ASP A 376 -14.06 14.84 -20.43
C ASP A 376 -13.03 13.75 -20.71
N GLY A 377 -13.19 12.61 -20.03
CA GLY A 377 -12.34 11.42 -20.20
C GLY A 377 -10.93 11.53 -19.61
N THR A 378 -10.59 12.60 -18.88
CA THR A 378 -9.27 12.78 -18.25
C THR A 378 -9.35 13.48 -16.88
N VAL A 379 -8.74 12.88 -15.86
CA VAL A 379 -8.61 13.45 -14.52
C VAL A 379 -7.37 14.35 -14.48
N LEU A 380 -7.51 15.54 -15.08
CA LEU A 380 -6.50 16.59 -14.99
C LEU A 380 -6.58 17.29 -13.64
N VAL A 381 -5.48 17.32 -12.90
CA VAL A 381 -5.38 17.91 -11.56
C VAL A 381 -4.43 19.08 -11.61
N ALA A 382 -4.80 20.16 -10.92
CA ALA A 382 -3.91 21.28 -10.69
C ALA A 382 -3.91 21.69 -9.23
N GLY A 383 -2.75 22.12 -8.76
CA GLY A 383 -2.54 22.55 -7.40
C GLY A 383 -1.57 23.72 -7.32
N LEU A 384 -1.80 24.62 -6.37
CA LEU A 384 -0.91 25.74 -6.07
C LEU A 384 -0.70 25.82 -4.56
N ARG A 385 0.55 25.70 -4.13
CA ARG A 385 0.98 25.82 -2.73
C ARG A 385 1.86 27.06 -2.55
N ARG A 386 1.75 27.73 -1.41
CA ARG A 386 2.61 28.86 -1.04
C ARG A 386 3.35 28.59 0.26
N HIS A 387 4.64 28.91 0.27
CA HIS A 387 5.43 28.90 1.49
C HIS A 387 4.75 29.80 2.54
N PRO A 388 4.70 29.42 3.82
CA PRO A 388 4.07 30.22 4.87
C PRO A 388 4.59 31.67 4.95
N GLU A 389 5.87 31.86 4.67
CA GLU A 389 6.56 33.16 4.65
C GLU A 389 6.56 33.84 3.26
N ASN A 390 5.80 33.29 2.30
CA ASN A 390 5.70 33.79 0.92
C ASN A 390 7.06 33.89 0.18
N THR A 391 8.00 33.01 0.50
CA THR A 391 9.34 32.98 -0.13
C THR A 391 9.37 32.11 -1.40
N ARG A 392 8.41 31.19 -1.54
CA ARG A 392 8.33 30.23 -2.63
C ARG A 392 6.89 29.81 -2.90
N GLN A 393 6.61 29.46 -4.14
CA GLN A 393 5.35 28.84 -4.55
C GLN A 393 5.63 27.58 -5.36
N VAL A 394 4.72 26.61 -5.26
CA VAL A 394 4.79 25.31 -5.94
C VAL A 394 3.50 25.10 -6.73
N LEU A 395 3.63 24.95 -8.05
CA LEU A 395 2.57 24.62 -8.98
C LEU A 395 2.67 23.13 -9.35
N LEU A 396 1.58 22.40 -9.20
CA LEU A 396 1.42 21.01 -9.59
C LEU A 396 0.45 20.92 -10.76
N LEU A 397 0.82 20.20 -11.82
CA LEU A 397 -0.05 19.89 -12.95
C LEU A 397 0.07 18.40 -13.29
N LEU A 398 -1.02 17.65 -13.19
CA LEU A 398 -1.03 16.19 -13.39
C LEU A 398 -2.14 15.76 -14.33
N ASN A 399 -1.91 14.66 -15.02
CA ASN A 399 -2.97 13.79 -15.52
C ASN A 399 -2.93 12.50 -14.68
N LEU A 400 -3.83 12.36 -13.72
CA LEU A 400 -3.83 11.19 -12.83
C LEU A 400 -4.45 9.95 -13.49
N GLU A 401 -5.34 10.15 -14.46
CA GLU A 401 -6.01 9.06 -15.17
C GLU A 401 -6.69 9.56 -16.46
N GLY A 402 -6.62 8.79 -17.54
CA GLY A 402 -7.39 9.02 -18.76
C GLY A 402 -6.55 9.20 -20.01
N GLU A 403 -7.16 9.73 -21.07
CA GLU A 403 -6.45 9.97 -22.33
C GLU A 403 -5.37 11.05 -22.20
N PRO A 404 -4.34 11.06 -23.06
CA PRO A 404 -3.46 12.20 -23.20
C PRO A 404 -4.24 13.48 -23.47
N ALA A 405 -3.99 14.53 -22.69
CA ALA A 405 -4.72 15.78 -22.79
C ALA A 405 -3.77 16.98 -22.86
N THR A 406 -3.99 17.85 -23.84
CA THR A 406 -3.30 19.15 -23.92
C THR A 406 -4.03 20.16 -23.05
N LEU A 407 -3.29 20.81 -22.16
CA LEU A 407 -3.80 21.91 -21.33
C LEU A 407 -2.99 23.18 -21.56
N ASN A 408 -3.66 24.31 -21.39
CA ASN A 408 -3.03 25.63 -21.28
C ASN A 408 -2.88 25.96 -19.79
N VAL A 409 -1.66 26.28 -19.36
CA VAL A 409 -1.36 26.54 -17.94
C VAL A 409 -2.19 27.71 -17.40
N ALA A 410 -2.36 28.76 -18.20
CA ALA A 410 -3.13 29.95 -17.78
C ALA A 410 -4.63 29.66 -17.67
N ASP A 411 -5.15 28.72 -18.46
CA ASP A 411 -6.56 28.31 -18.37
C ASP A 411 -6.77 27.35 -17.20
N MET A 412 -5.80 26.45 -16.97
CA MET A 412 -5.87 25.47 -15.89
C MET A 412 -5.66 26.13 -14.52
N MET A 413 -4.81 27.14 -14.41
CA MET A 413 -4.49 27.86 -13.16
C MET A 413 -4.36 29.37 -13.41
N PRO A 414 -5.47 30.10 -13.65
CA PRO A 414 -5.44 31.53 -13.96
C PRO A 414 -4.73 32.40 -12.90
N GLN A 415 -4.83 31.99 -11.63
CA GLN A 415 -4.22 32.66 -10.48
C GLN A 415 -2.70 32.42 -10.34
N ALA A 416 -2.10 31.54 -11.16
CA ALA A 416 -0.65 31.29 -11.08
C ALA A 416 0.18 32.47 -11.62
N GLY A 417 -0.34 33.23 -12.59
CA GLY A 417 0.44 34.26 -13.27
C GLY A 417 1.65 33.69 -14.05
N SER A 418 2.68 34.50 -14.25
CA SER A 418 3.90 34.12 -15.00
C SER A 418 5.12 33.90 -14.08
N GLY A 419 6.27 33.55 -14.66
CA GLY A 419 7.55 33.41 -13.94
C GLY A 419 7.82 32.03 -13.35
N TRP A 420 7.14 30.99 -13.84
CA TRP A 420 7.29 29.61 -13.38
C TRP A 420 8.45 28.90 -14.07
N ARG A 421 9.20 28.12 -13.30
CA ARG A 421 10.23 27.21 -13.80
C ARG A 421 9.87 25.79 -13.43
N GLN A 422 9.78 24.89 -14.41
CA GLN A 422 9.61 23.46 -14.13
C GLN A 422 10.87 22.95 -13.43
N VAL A 423 10.68 22.19 -12.35
CA VAL A 423 11.77 21.58 -11.57
C VAL A 423 11.66 20.06 -11.49
N LEU A 424 10.47 19.51 -11.72
CA LEU A 424 10.25 18.05 -11.77
C LEU A 424 9.33 17.70 -12.94
N PRO A 425 9.48 16.52 -13.57
CA PRO A 425 10.52 15.51 -13.27
C PRO A 425 11.94 15.97 -13.63
N ASP A 426 12.06 16.86 -14.61
CA ASP A 426 13.32 17.45 -15.05
C ASP A 426 13.22 18.98 -15.10
N GLU A 427 14.34 19.66 -14.94
CA GLU A 427 14.39 21.12 -15.04
C GLU A 427 14.20 21.60 -16.49
N SER A 428 13.19 22.44 -16.70
CA SER A 428 12.95 23.07 -18.00
C SER A 428 12.12 24.36 -17.85
N PRO A 429 12.07 25.23 -18.87
CA PRO A 429 11.10 26.31 -18.89
C PRO A 429 9.68 25.73 -18.89
N LEU A 430 8.78 26.25 -18.04
CA LEU A 430 7.38 25.81 -18.07
C LEU A 430 6.72 26.28 -19.38
N PRO A 431 6.27 25.38 -20.26
CA PRO A 431 5.63 25.80 -21.50
C PRO A 431 4.21 26.33 -21.21
N PRO A 432 3.69 27.28 -22.02
CA PRO A 432 2.33 27.79 -21.84
C PRO A 432 1.26 26.73 -22.14
N LYS A 433 1.58 25.75 -22.98
CA LYS A 433 0.76 24.57 -23.28
C LYS A 433 1.59 23.32 -23.11
N LEU A 434 1.01 22.31 -22.48
CA LEU A 434 1.64 21.00 -22.34
C LEU A 434 0.62 19.89 -22.56
N THR A 435 1.09 18.73 -23.02
CA THR A 435 0.30 17.50 -23.13
C THR A 435 0.76 16.54 -22.04
N LEU A 436 -0.17 16.01 -21.26
CA LEU A 436 0.08 15.01 -20.23
C LEU A 436 -0.68 13.73 -20.54
N SER A 437 0.03 12.62 -20.57
CA SER A 437 -0.51 11.26 -20.68
C SER A 437 -0.92 10.72 -19.31
N ASN A 438 -1.58 9.55 -19.29
CA ASN A 438 -2.02 8.89 -18.05
C ASN A 438 -0.84 8.71 -17.07
N GLY A 439 -0.96 9.29 -15.88
CA GLY A 439 0.03 9.17 -14.83
C GLY A 439 1.23 10.11 -14.97
N GLU A 440 1.23 11.02 -15.95
CA GLU A 440 2.26 12.05 -16.11
C GLU A 440 1.91 13.34 -15.36
N GLY A 441 2.93 14.18 -15.18
CA GLY A 441 2.76 15.50 -14.63
C GLY A 441 4.08 16.20 -14.39
N LEU A 442 3.99 17.41 -13.85
CA LEU A 442 5.15 18.22 -13.52
C LEU A 442 4.92 19.01 -12.24
N VAL A 443 6.04 19.46 -11.68
CA VAL A 443 6.04 20.50 -10.64
C VAL A 443 6.88 21.67 -11.14
N ALA A 444 6.34 22.87 -10.98
CA ALA A 444 7.04 24.11 -11.24
C ALA A 444 7.10 24.98 -9.99
N VAL A 445 8.13 25.81 -9.88
CA VAL A 445 8.31 26.73 -8.76
C VAL A 445 8.42 28.16 -9.23
N ARG A 446 8.07 29.06 -8.33
CA ARG A 446 8.35 30.49 -8.41
C ARG A 446 8.89 30.96 -7.07
N ASP A 447 10.09 31.51 -7.07
CA ASP A 447 10.75 32.01 -5.87
C ASP A 447 10.49 33.52 -5.73
N GLY A 448 10.34 34.00 -4.49
CA GLY A 448 10.04 35.40 -4.15
C GLY A 448 8.57 35.65 -3.75
N PRO A 449 8.27 36.86 -3.24
CA PRO A 449 6.93 37.23 -2.83
C PRO A 449 5.99 37.29 -4.04
N ALA A 450 4.87 36.56 -3.94
CA ALA A 450 3.80 36.53 -4.93
C ALA A 450 3.12 37.89 -5.13
#